data_AF-A0A9P6K1L7-F1
#
_entry.id   AF-A0A9P6K1L7-F1
#
_cell.length_a   1.000
_cell.length_b   1.000
_cell.length_c   1.000
_cell.angle_alpha   90.00
_cell.angle_beta   90.00
_cell.angle_gamma   90.00
#
_symmetry.space_group_name_H-M   'P 1'
#
loop_
_entity.id
_entity.type
_entity.pdbx_description
1 polymer ?
#
loop_
_entity_poly.entity_id
_entity_poly.type
_entity_poly.pdbx_seq_one_letter_code
_entity_poly.pdbx_strand_id
1 'polypeptide(L)'
;MAFLNGFDLADFISQMNISQPHHFHRRPPVVHKGPPLFDLGELNRTRAELQSEFVHFTFHKNKRFYKPMDKIIDYVDQDPHTREFSEMCPPPLPAGVDVSHYDYVKPCSPIQMNHLRLFNRKPRPMPQRYERAFRRAVRHVSALMALPEKLPMPTKLSLSTVRYDGSKFAGLDYARLKLKSRHQAHPMALSDAGIVWDSLLDGKIVQPHDTRLGGKGKLIERGAGGQHGRVDVDRDNISMGRLILMLSHRDLLILGALEQPLTAAYLDEQWPIHIGQSWYHGGSEKFVNKMTRHAVYHCFDAKKFDAAIDGWLVKEALLILREQFVGGMDPKYDTLWSFVYESLVEVVICRDDGIRMQKHVGTTSGNCFNTLVQSIITMFLGYTALIVKAEERRGAIGIDMILMECEIDVLGDDMVMALEMNWVYLTKESLAAVVLDCFNIDWSGKKSFSTRQLMDDSLPGTTPFQGVQFLGAYFRHQRWGDGPYAPKIVVPYRPFKETYLSLMFPKYGEYAPEHSWLRAIGLYLNAAGNPETQLWLEKYLDYLETLDFERPTLWPKSMEKMVTRDYWNMGRLPPLPCRITIEQWYRLTVLARENEE
;
A
#
# COMPACT_ATOMS: atom_id res chain seq x y z
N MET A 1 -59.44 28.43 2.14
CA MET A 1 -60.61 28.73 1.28
C MET A 1 -60.35 28.12 -0.08
N ALA A 2 -61.26 27.24 -0.53
CA ALA A 2 -61.56 26.71 -1.88
C ALA A 2 -60.42 26.66 -2.94
N PHE A 3 -60.11 25.56 -3.62
CA PHE A 3 -61.00 24.67 -4.38
C PHE A 3 -60.34 23.28 -4.56
N LEU A 4 -61.15 22.23 -4.39
CA LEU A 4 -60.93 20.86 -4.86
C LEU A 4 -61.84 20.63 -6.08
N ASN A 5 -61.39 19.76 -7.01
CA ASN A 5 -62.11 18.96 -8.03
C ASN A 5 -61.27 18.93 -9.32
N GLY A 6 -60.99 17.82 -9.99
CA GLY A 6 -61.23 16.41 -9.78
C GLY A 6 -60.41 15.65 -10.83
N PHE A 7 -59.92 14.47 -10.50
CA PHE A 7 -59.31 13.57 -11.49
C PHE A 7 -59.81 12.16 -11.15
N ASP A 8 -60.62 11.63 -12.07
CA ASP A 8 -61.27 10.33 -11.94
C ASP A 8 -60.30 9.22 -12.39
N LEU A 9 -59.89 8.38 -11.45
CA LEU A 9 -58.92 7.31 -11.62
C LEU A 9 -59.51 6.12 -12.42
N ALA A 10 -60.81 6.12 -12.69
CA ALA A 10 -61.49 5.05 -13.41
C ALA A 10 -61.23 5.06 -14.93
N ASP A 11 -60.97 6.22 -15.54
CA ASP A 11 -60.75 6.35 -17.00
C ASP A 11 -59.34 5.95 -17.44
N PHE A 12 -58.35 6.01 -16.53
CA PHE A 12 -56.96 5.62 -16.85
C PHE A 12 -56.79 4.09 -16.94
N ILE A 13 -57.63 3.33 -16.23
CA ILE A 13 -57.54 1.86 -16.15
C ILE A 13 -58.21 1.20 -17.37
N SER A 14 -59.04 1.94 -18.12
CA SER A 14 -59.76 1.44 -19.30
C SER A 14 -58.91 1.37 -20.59
N GLN A 15 -57.72 2.00 -20.65
CA GLN A 15 -56.96 2.14 -21.90
C GLN A 15 -55.78 1.18 -22.07
N MET A 16 -55.54 0.24 -21.14
CA MET A 16 -54.38 -0.68 -21.21
C MET A 16 -54.72 -2.16 -21.47
N ASN A 17 -55.83 -2.45 -22.14
CA ASN A 17 -56.15 -3.82 -22.54
C ASN A 17 -56.34 -3.95 -24.07
N ILE A 18 -55.40 -4.65 -24.71
CA ILE A 18 -55.57 -5.80 -25.63
C ILE A 18 -54.42 -5.85 -26.65
N SER A 19 -53.59 -6.90 -26.60
CA SER A 19 -53.35 -7.78 -27.76
C SER A 19 -52.46 -9.00 -27.43
N GLN A 20 -53.15 -10.13 -27.21
CA GLN A 20 -52.90 -11.54 -27.59
C GLN A 20 -51.59 -12.30 -27.28
N PRO A 21 -51.69 -13.64 -27.06
CA PRO A 21 -50.61 -14.47 -26.54
C PRO A 21 -49.85 -15.19 -27.66
N HIS A 22 -48.54 -14.94 -27.77
CA HIS A 22 -47.64 -15.86 -28.46
C HIS A 22 -47.31 -17.05 -27.55
N HIS A 23 -47.64 -18.25 -28.02
CA HIS A 23 -47.21 -19.52 -27.47
C HIS A 23 -45.67 -19.60 -27.44
N PHE A 24 -45.08 -19.30 -26.29
CA PHE A 24 -43.74 -19.77 -25.95
C PHE A 24 -43.87 -20.91 -24.95
N HIS A 25 -43.33 -22.08 -25.32
CA HIS A 25 -43.08 -23.17 -24.40
C HIS A 25 -42.23 -22.68 -23.23
N ARG A 26 -42.88 -22.36 -22.10
CA ARG A 26 -42.19 -22.11 -20.83
C ARG A 26 -41.51 -23.41 -20.42
N ARG A 27 -40.18 -23.43 -20.53
CA ARG A 27 -39.36 -24.33 -19.71
C ARG A 27 -39.80 -24.13 -18.24
N PRO A 28 -39.94 -25.20 -17.44
CA PRO A 28 -40.29 -25.06 -16.04
C PRO A 28 -39.31 -24.08 -15.37
N PRO A 29 -39.77 -23.25 -14.43
CA PRO A 29 -38.89 -22.35 -13.71
C PRO A 29 -37.75 -23.16 -13.16
N VAL A 30 -36.51 -22.77 -13.49
CA VAL A 30 -35.33 -23.25 -12.79
C VAL A 30 -35.59 -22.85 -11.35
N VAL A 31 -35.96 -23.81 -10.52
CA VAL A 31 -35.90 -23.66 -9.08
C VAL A 31 -34.46 -23.27 -8.83
N HIS A 32 -34.23 -21.99 -8.52
CA HIS A 32 -32.98 -21.58 -7.91
C HIS A 32 -32.89 -22.39 -6.63
N LYS A 33 -32.14 -23.50 -6.69
CA LYS A 33 -31.64 -24.15 -5.49
C LYS A 33 -31.06 -23.00 -4.68
N GLY A 34 -31.60 -22.80 -3.48
CA GLY A 34 -30.95 -21.93 -2.51
C GLY A 34 -29.46 -22.26 -2.43
N PRO A 35 -28.62 -21.34 -1.95
CA PRO A 35 -27.18 -21.60 -1.85
C PRO A 35 -26.98 -22.99 -1.23
N PRO A 36 -26.14 -23.85 -1.84
CA PRO A 36 -26.02 -25.24 -1.42
C PRO A 36 -25.79 -25.26 0.09
N LEU A 37 -26.56 -26.09 0.79
CA LEU A 37 -26.35 -26.38 2.20
C LEU A 37 -24.87 -26.74 2.37
N PHE A 38 -24.18 -25.94 3.17
CA PHE A 38 -22.74 -26.03 3.36
C PHE A 38 -22.39 -27.41 3.92
N ASP A 39 -21.56 -28.18 3.20
CA ASP A 39 -21.13 -29.50 3.65
C ASP A 39 -20.09 -29.36 4.77
N LEU A 40 -20.52 -29.62 6.01
CA LEU A 40 -19.64 -29.65 7.17
C LEU A 40 -18.50 -30.68 7.01
N GLY A 41 -18.73 -31.75 6.24
CA GLY A 41 -17.71 -32.74 5.89
C GLY A 41 -16.62 -32.15 5.00
N GLU A 42 -16.99 -31.39 3.97
CA GLU A 42 -16.04 -30.66 3.10
C GLU A 42 -15.24 -29.62 3.90
N LEU A 43 -15.89 -28.88 4.80
CA LEU A 43 -15.22 -27.92 5.67
C LEU A 43 -14.18 -28.59 6.58
N ASN A 44 -14.54 -29.70 7.20
CA ASN A 44 -13.65 -30.44 8.09
C ASN A 44 -12.47 -31.04 7.33
N ARG A 45 -12.71 -31.55 6.11
CA ARG A 45 -11.66 -32.04 5.22
C ARG A 45 -10.69 -30.92 4.82
N THR A 46 -11.24 -29.80 4.34
CA THR A 46 -10.45 -28.61 3.97
C THR A 46 -9.63 -28.12 5.16
N ARG A 47 -10.21 -28.09 6.36
CA ARG A 47 -9.48 -27.73 7.58
C ARG A 47 -8.33 -28.70 7.87
N ALA A 48 -8.54 -30.00 7.75
CA ALA A 48 -7.50 -31.00 7.99
C ALA A 48 -6.35 -30.86 6.98
N GLU A 49 -6.65 -30.63 5.70
CA GLU A 49 -5.66 -30.35 4.67
C GLU A 49 -4.83 -29.11 5.01
N LEU A 50 -5.49 -28.00 5.36
CA LEU A 50 -4.79 -26.77 5.76
C LEU A 50 -3.96 -26.95 7.03
N GLN A 51 -4.38 -27.78 7.99
CA GLN A 51 -3.59 -28.07 9.18
C GLN A 51 -2.27 -28.79 8.83
N SER A 52 -2.29 -29.64 7.81
CA SER A 52 -1.08 -30.28 7.30
C SER A 52 -0.18 -29.32 6.51
N GLU A 53 -0.77 -28.34 5.84
CA GLU A 53 -0.05 -27.35 5.03
C GLU A 53 0.55 -26.22 5.89
N PHE A 54 -0.25 -25.64 6.80
CA PHE A 54 0.09 -24.50 7.65
C PHE A 54 0.51 -24.93 9.06
N VAL A 55 1.52 -25.80 9.15
CA VAL A 55 2.01 -26.42 10.39
C VAL A 55 2.46 -25.44 11.48
N HIS A 56 2.78 -24.20 11.12
CA HIS A 56 3.19 -23.15 12.07
C HIS A 56 2.07 -22.16 12.39
N PHE A 57 0.83 -22.43 11.98
CA PHE A 57 -0.33 -21.65 12.37
C PHE A 57 -1.10 -22.35 13.48
N THR A 58 -1.73 -21.56 14.35
CA THR A 58 -2.70 -22.08 15.33
C THR A 58 -4.11 -22.07 14.73
N PHE A 59 -4.79 -23.22 14.74
CA PHE A 59 -6.15 -23.36 14.20
C PHE A 59 -7.21 -23.20 15.29
N HIS A 60 -8.12 -22.27 15.08
CA HIS A 60 -9.18 -21.94 16.04
C HIS A 60 -10.50 -22.63 15.71
N LYS A 61 -11.49 -22.59 16.60
CA LYS A 61 -12.86 -23.03 16.28
C LYS A 61 -13.38 -22.21 15.11
N ASN A 62 -13.98 -22.88 14.12
CA ASN A 62 -14.56 -22.25 12.95
C ASN A 62 -15.66 -21.26 13.38
N LYS A 63 -15.79 -20.16 12.65
CA LYS A 63 -16.90 -19.21 12.84
C LYS A 63 -17.96 -19.41 11.76
N ARG A 64 -19.11 -18.75 11.94
CA ARG A 64 -20.17 -18.70 10.94
C ARG A 64 -19.62 -18.21 9.60
N PHE A 65 -19.93 -19.00 8.57
CA PHE A 65 -19.72 -18.72 7.17
C PHE A 65 -20.19 -17.30 6.79
N TYR A 66 -19.33 -16.56 6.08
CA TYR A 66 -19.66 -15.22 5.60
C TYR A 66 -20.07 -15.26 4.12
N LYS A 67 -19.25 -15.88 3.26
CA LYS A 67 -19.53 -16.08 1.83
C LYS A 67 -18.65 -17.19 1.22
N PRO A 68 -18.98 -17.70 0.02
CA PRO A 68 -18.14 -18.71 -0.64
C PRO A 68 -16.73 -18.17 -0.93
N MET A 69 -15.74 -19.05 -0.86
CA MET A 69 -14.37 -18.73 -1.31
C MET A 69 -14.33 -18.63 -2.83
N ASP A 70 -13.70 -17.57 -3.33
CA ASP A 70 -13.47 -17.42 -4.76
C ASP A 70 -12.26 -18.27 -5.17
N LYS A 71 -12.52 -19.34 -5.93
CA LYS A 71 -11.50 -20.32 -6.35
C LYS A 71 -10.89 -19.99 -7.72
N ILE A 72 -11.41 -19.01 -8.44
CA ILE A 72 -11.02 -18.73 -9.83
C ILE A 72 -9.95 -17.64 -9.87
N ILE A 73 -8.89 -17.86 -10.65
CA ILE A 73 -7.97 -16.77 -11.03
C ILE A 73 -8.55 -16.06 -12.26
N ASP A 74 -9.04 -14.84 -12.05
CA ASP A 74 -9.50 -13.94 -13.12
C ASP A 74 -8.43 -12.87 -13.41
N TYR A 75 -8.39 -12.42 -14.66
CA TYR A 75 -7.51 -11.35 -15.14
C TYR A 75 -8.33 -10.14 -15.58
N VAL A 76 -7.68 -8.98 -15.69
CA VAL A 76 -8.24 -7.76 -16.26
C VAL A 76 -7.90 -7.72 -17.75
N ASP A 77 -8.90 -7.47 -18.59
CA ASP A 77 -8.69 -7.27 -20.03
C ASP A 77 -7.95 -5.97 -20.30
N GLN A 78 -7.24 -5.91 -21.43
CA GLN A 78 -6.58 -4.71 -21.90
C GLN A 78 -7.60 -3.58 -22.15
N ASP A 79 -7.21 -2.34 -21.83
CA ASP A 79 -8.02 -1.17 -22.10
C ASP A 79 -8.16 -0.95 -23.62
N PRO A 80 -9.39 -0.95 -24.17
CA PRO A 80 -9.59 -0.91 -25.61
C PRO A 80 -9.10 0.41 -26.24
N HIS A 81 -9.32 1.54 -25.55
CA HIS A 81 -8.91 2.86 -26.01
C HIS A 81 -7.39 3.02 -26.00
N THR A 82 -6.72 2.54 -24.95
CA THR A 82 -5.25 2.52 -24.89
C THR A 82 -4.67 1.66 -26.00
N ARG A 83 -5.27 0.48 -26.26
CA ARG A 83 -4.85 -0.41 -27.34
C ARG A 83 -5.01 0.23 -28.73
N GLU A 84 -6.19 0.77 -29.02
CA GLU A 84 -6.46 1.45 -30.30
C GLU A 84 -5.50 2.62 -30.53
N PHE A 85 -5.29 3.46 -29.52
CA PHE A 85 -4.33 4.56 -29.61
C PHE A 85 -2.89 4.07 -29.83
N SER A 86 -2.47 3.01 -29.14
CA SER A 86 -1.14 2.42 -29.33
C SER A 86 -0.90 1.87 -30.73
N GLU A 87 -1.94 1.48 -31.47
CA GLU A 87 -1.81 1.08 -32.87
C GLU A 87 -1.51 2.28 -33.79
N MET A 88 -2.08 3.45 -33.49
CA MET A 88 -1.86 4.70 -34.23
C MET A 88 -0.57 5.42 -33.81
N CYS A 89 -0.25 5.40 -32.53
CA CYS A 89 0.89 6.07 -31.92
C CYS A 89 1.65 5.08 -31.01
N PRO A 90 2.54 4.24 -31.60
CA PRO A 90 3.25 3.21 -30.86
C PRO A 90 3.95 3.75 -29.60
N PRO A 91 3.83 3.07 -28.45
CA PRO A 91 4.43 3.52 -27.20
C PRO A 91 5.96 3.40 -27.23
N PRO A 92 6.72 4.37 -26.69
CA PRO A 92 8.18 4.31 -26.59
C PRO A 92 8.64 3.33 -25.50
N LEU A 93 8.38 2.03 -25.69
CA LEU A 93 8.81 0.99 -24.76
C LEU A 93 10.29 0.64 -24.99
N PRO A 94 11.04 0.30 -23.92
CA PRO A 94 12.40 -0.23 -24.06
C PRO A 94 12.44 -1.48 -24.95
N ALA A 95 13.54 -1.67 -25.68
CA ALA A 95 13.74 -2.83 -26.54
C ALA A 95 13.55 -4.16 -25.78
N GLY A 96 12.80 -5.09 -26.37
CA GLY A 96 12.50 -6.40 -25.78
C GLY A 96 11.34 -6.45 -24.80
N VAL A 97 10.66 -5.32 -24.54
CA VAL A 97 9.41 -5.32 -23.78
C VAL A 97 8.24 -5.69 -24.69
N ASP A 98 7.68 -6.89 -24.48
CA ASP A 98 6.45 -7.33 -25.12
C ASP A 98 5.27 -7.20 -24.14
N VAL A 99 4.30 -6.34 -24.49
CA VAL A 99 3.11 -6.06 -23.68
C VAL A 99 2.22 -7.30 -23.54
N SER A 100 2.25 -8.21 -24.52
CA SER A 100 1.52 -9.48 -24.46
C SER A 100 2.04 -10.42 -23.38
N HIS A 101 3.22 -10.16 -22.84
CA HIS A 101 3.77 -10.88 -21.69
C HIS A 101 3.30 -10.31 -20.35
N TYR A 102 2.33 -9.40 -20.31
CA TYR A 102 1.84 -8.84 -19.05
C TYR A 102 0.35 -9.09 -18.87
N ASP A 103 -0.06 -9.28 -17.62
CA ASP A 103 -1.46 -9.32 -17.22
C ASP A 103 -1.64 -8.66 -15.86
N TYR A 104 -2.85 -8.20 -15.57
CA TYR A 104 -3.25 -7.82 -14.22
C TYR A 104 -4.19 -8.87 -13.62
N VAL A 105 -3.73 -9.54 -12.58
CA VAL A 105 -4.50 -10.59 -11.89
C VAL A 105 -5.43 -9.95 -10.86
N LYS A 106 -6.71 -10.33 -10.87
CA LYS A 106 -7.69 -9.91 -9.88
C LYS A 106 -7.45 -10.61 -8.53
N PRO A 107 -7.87 -10.00 -7.41
CA PRO A 107 -7.69 -10.63 -6.10
C PRO A 107 -8.64 -11.83 -5.93
N CYS A 108 -8.09 -13.02 -5.73
CA CYS A 108 -8.86 -14.25 -5.42
C CYS A 108 -8.25 -15.03 -4.25
N SER A 109 -8.98 -16.00 -3.71
CA SER A 109 -8.57 -16.72 -2.50
C SER A 109 -7.32 -17.61 -2.67
N PRO A 110 -7.14 -18.38 -3.77
CA PRO A 110 -5.93 -19.18 -3.96
C PRO A 110 -4.64 -18.36 -3.86
N ILE A 111 -4.60 -17.18 -4.47
CA ILE A 111 -3.44 -16.28 -4.45
C ILE A 111 -3.16 -15.79 -3.03
N GLN A 112 -4.21 -15.47 -2.27
CA GLN A 112 -4.09 -15.02 -0.87
C GLN A 112 -3.56 -16.15 0.02
N MET A 113 -4.05 -17.37 -0.15
CA MET A 113 -3.57 -18.55 0.56
C MET A 113 -2.12 -18.89 0.21
N ASN A 114 -1.73 -18.82 -1.06
CA ASN A 114 -0.34 -19.00 -1.49
C ASN A 114 0.59 -17.94 -0.86
N HIS A 115 0.13 -16.70 -0.72
CA HIS A 115 0.89 -15.68 -0.01
C HIS A 115 1.02 -16.01 1.48
N LEU A 116 -0.04 -16.52 2.13
CA LEU A 116 0.01 -16.90 3.55
C LEU A 116 1.09 -17.96 3.86
N ARG A 117 1.47 -18.80 2.89
CA ARG A 117 2.57 -19.77 3.05
C ARG A 117 3.88 -19.11 3.47
N LEU A 118 4.11 -17.84 3.11
CA LEU A 118 5.30 -17.09 3.51
C LEU A 118 5.37 -16.83 5.02
N PHE A 119 4.23 -16.84 5.71
CA PHE A 119 4.16 -16.71 7.17
C PHE A 119 4.24 -18.07 7.87
N ASN A 120 4.22 -19.18 7.13
CA ASN A 120 4.25 -20.54 7.68
C ASN A 120 5.68 -20.94 8.03
N ARG A 121 6.23 -20.31 9.07
CA ARG A 121 7.57 -20.56 9.59
C ARG A 121 7.60 -20.31 11.10
N LYS A 122 8.59 -20.89 11.78
CA LYS A 122 8.83 -20.57 13.19
C LYS A 122 9.33 -19.12 13.35
N PRO A 123 8.99 -18.45 14.47
CA PRO A 123 9.67 -17.23 14.89
C PRO A 123 11.16 -17.48 15.06
N ARG A 124 11.99 -16.54 14.62
CA ARG A 124 13.44 -16.65 14.70
C ARG A 124 13.97 -15.71 15.80
N PRO A 125 14.90 -16.18 16.66
CA PRO A 125 15.54 -15.31 17.64
C PRO A 125 16.56 -14.40 16.95
N MET A 126 16.91 -13.30 17.63
CA MET A 126 18.04 -12.47 17.23
C MET A 126 19.35 -13.28 17.28
N PRO A 127 20.16 -13.31 16.19
CA PRO A 127 21.48 -13.93 16.25
C PRO A 127 22.43 -13.19 17.19
N GLN A 128 22.96 -13.89 18.20
CA GLN A 128 23.83 -13.29 19.24
C GLN A 128 25.05 -12.54 18.66
N ARG A 129 25.64 -13.04 17.56
CA ARG A 129 26.79 -12.41 16.89
C ARG A 129 26.55 -10.96 16.46
N TYR A 130 25.30 -10.57 16.19
CA TYR A 130 24.94 -9.22 15.74
C TYR A 130 24.26 -8.38 16.82
N GLU A 131 24.02 -8.94 18.01
CA GLU A 131 23.23 -8.28 19.05
C GLU A 131 23.84 -6.93 19.45
N ARG A 132 25.18 -6.85 19.58
CA ARG A 132 25.86 -5.59 19.91
C ARG A 132 25.62 -4.50 18.87
N ALA A 133 25.76 -4.82 17.58
CA ALA A 133 25.55 -3.89 16.49
C ALA A 133 24.09 -3.46 16.40
N PHE A 134 23.16 -4.42 16.51
CA PHE A 134 21.73 -4.12 16.53
C PHE A 134 21.33 -3.22 17.70
N ARG A 135 21.80 -3.49 18.92
CA ARG A 135 21.48 -2.64 20.08
C ARG A 135 22.02 -1.22 19.91
N ARG A 136 23.13 -1.04 19.19
CA ARG A 136 23.62 0.29 18.79
C ARG A 136 22.70 0.94 17.75
N ALA A 137 22.29 0.20 16.72
CA ALA A 137 21.32 0.68 15.73
C ALA A 137 19.99 1.10 16.38
N VAL A 138 19.45 0.32 17.32
CA VAL A 138 18.21 0.66 18.05
C VAL A 138 18.36 1.96 18.83
N ARG A 139 19.48 2.17 19.53
CA ARG A 139 19.73 3.44 20.24
C ARG A 139 19.84 4.63 19.29
N HIS A 140 20.53 4.46 18.17
CA HIS A 140 20.65 5.51 17.15
C HIS A 140 19.28 5.86 16.57
N VAL A 141 18.50 4.86 16.16
CA VAL A 141 17.15 5.06 15.62
C VAL A 141 16.20 5.65 16.67
N SER A 142 16.28 5.23 17.93
CA SER A 142 15.51 5.83 19.04
C SER A 142 15.83 7.32 19.19
N ALA A 143 17.11 7.70 19.11
CA ALA A 143 17.54 9.10 19.15
C ALA A 143 17.06 9.89 17.91
N LEU A 144 17.15 9.31 16.71
CA LEU A 144 16.65 9.94 15.47
C LEU A 144 15.13 10.14 15.48
N MET A 145 14.40 9.27 16.17
CA MET A 145 12.93 9.30 16.24
C MET A 145 12.40 10.05 17.46
N ALA A 146 13.27 10.56 18.34
CA ALA A 146 12.88 11.23 19.56
C ALA A 146 12.21 12.56 19.25
N LEU A 147 10.92 12.68 19.58
CA LEU A 147 10.19 13.93 19.42
C LEU A 147 10.76 15.00 20.36
N PRO A 148 10.85 16.28 19.92
CA PRO A 148 11.25 17.39 20.80
C PRO A 148 10.33 17.53 22.01
N GLU A 149 9.03 17.31 21.79
CA GLU A 149 8.00 17.26 22.81
C GLU A 149 7.24 15.94 22.73
N LYS A 150 7.05 15.29 23.88
CA LYS A 150 6.29 14.05 23.95
C LYS A 150 4.80 14.30 23.74
N LEU A 151 4.16 13.39 23.04
CA LEU A 151 2.73 13.42 22.76
C LEU A 151 1.91 13.14 24.03
N PRO A 152 0.77 13.81 24.24
CA PRO A 152 -0.14 13.43 25.31
C PRO A 152 -0.68 12.02 25.03
N MET A 153 -0.82 11.20 26.08
CA MET A 153 -1.45 9.90 25.91
C MET A 153 -2.94 10.08 25.52
N PRO A 154 -3.43 9.39 24.47
CA PRO A 154 -4.82 9.51 24.05
C PRO A 154 -5.78 9.06 25.16
N THR A 155 -7.00 9.55 25.08
CA THR A 155 -8.09 9.17 26.00
C THR A 155 -9.18 8.44 25.23
N LYS A 156 -10.17 7.90 25.95
CA LYS A 156 -11.34 7.29 25.35
C LYS A 156 -12.06 8.23 24.36
N LEU A 157 -12.03 9.55 24.60
CA LEU A 157 -12.64 10.54 23.69
C LEU A 157 -11.95 10.56 22.32
N SER A 158 -10.65 10.25 22.26
CA SER A 158 -9.86 10.20 21.03
C SER A 158 -10.39 9.18 20.02
N LEU A 159 -11.08 8.12 20.47
CA LEU A 159 -11.70 7.10 19.60
C LEU A 159 -12.65 7.72 18.57
N SER A 160 -13.38 8.77 18.95
CA SER A 160 -14.35 9.45 18.07
C SER A 160 -13.70 10.28 16.96
N THR A 161 -12.43 10.65 17.14
CA THR A 161 -11.67 11.50 16.20
C THR A 161 -10.79 10.71 15.23
N VAL A 162 -10.80 9.38 15.34
CA VAL A 162 -9.99 8.52 14.47
C VAL A 162 -10.49 8.59 13.04
N ARG A 163 -9.61 8.96 12.11
CA ARG A 163 -9.93 9.06 10.69
C ARG A 163 -10.14 7.68 10.08
N TYR A 164 -11.22 7.51 9.31
CA TYR A 164 -11.47 6.27 8.57
C TYR A 164 -12.19 6.51 7.23
N ASP A 165 -11.94 5.63 6.28
CA ASP A 165 -12.68 5.57 5.01
C ASP A 165 -13.99 4.78 5.23
N GLY A 166 -15.12 5.49 5.23
CA GLY A 166 -16.44 4.93 5.50
C GLY A 166 -16.90 3.87 4.50
N SER A 167 -16.33 3.85 3.29
CA SER A 167 -16.68 2.88 2.24
C SER A 167 -16.02 1.51 2.43
N LYS A 168 -14.96 1.43 3.23
CA LYS A 168 -14.22 0.18 3.45
C LYS A 168 -15.05 -0.84 4.25
N PHE A 169 -14.65 -2.10 4.13
CA PHE A 169 -15.20 -3.21 4.89
C PHE A 169 -15.09 -2.96 6.41
N ALA A 170 -16.16 -3.23 7.15
CA ALA A 170 -16.24 -3.00 8.58
C ALA A 170 -15.55 -4.05 9.45
N GLY A 171 -15.25 -5.24 8.91
CA GLY A 171 -14.83 -6.40 9.70
C GLY A 171 -15.92 -7.48 9.76
N LEU A 172 -15.52 -8.72 10.03
CA LEU A 172 -16.41 -9.87 9.94
C LEU A 172 -17.53 -9.84 10.98
N ASP A 173 -17.25 -9.38 12.19
CA ASP A 173 -18.24 -9.37 13.28
C ASP A 173 -19.40 -8.41 12.95
N TYR A 174 -19.10 -7.23 12.39
CA TYR A 174 -20.12 -6.29 11.90
C TYR A 174 -20.81 -6.74 10.61
N ALA A 175 -20.06 -7.35 9.69
CA ALA A 175 -20.62 -7.84 8.44
C ALA A 175 -21.66 -8.96 8.65
N ARG A 176 -21.48 -9.79 9.69
CA ARG A 176 -22.47 -10.80 10.12
C ARG A 176 -23.76 -10.19 10.66
N LEU A 177 -23.69 -8.95 11.17
CA LEU A 177 -24.84 -8.12 11.55
C LEU A 177 -25.41 -7.33 10.37
N LYS A 178 -25.01 -7.64 9.13
CA LYS A 178 -25.38 -6.95 7.89
C LYS A 178 -24.87 -5.51 7.76
N LEU A 179 -23.92 -5.10 8.62
CA LEU A 179 -23.22 -3.81 8.52
C LEU A 179 -21.94 -4.00 7.70
N LYS A 180 -22.04 -3.81 6.37
CA LYS A 180 -20.95 -4.16 5.44
C LYS A 180 -19.83 -3.13 5.42
N SER A 181 -20.19 -1.85 5.56
CA SER A 181 -19.26 -0.71 5.48
C SER A 181 -18.93 -0.13 6.84
N ARG A 182 -17.74 0.47 6.98
CA ARG A 182 -17.33 1.15 8.22
C ARG A 182 -18.30 2.26 8.61
N HIS A 183 -18.85 2.98 7.64
CA HIS A 183 -19.87 4.00 7.91
C HIS A 183 -21.09 3.42 8.61
N GLN A 184 -21.65 2.32 8.09
CA GLN A 184 -22.80 1.63 8.71
C GLN A 184 -22.48 1.07 10.09
N ALA A 185 -21.26 0.55 10.28
CA ALA A 185 -20.85 -0.07 11.55
C ALA A 185 -20.37 0.93 12.61
N HIS A 186 -20.11 2.19 12.24
CA HIS A 186 -19.37 3.12 13.10
C HIS A 186 -20.00 3.36 14.47
N PRO A 187 -21.32 3.62 14.61
CA PRO A 187 -21.90 3.87 15.94
C PRO A 187 -21.71 2.68 16.90
N MET A 188 -21.90 1.46 16.39
CA MET A 188 -21.72 0.22 17.16
C MET A 188 -20.25 -0.02 17.47
N ALA A 189 -19.37 0.09 16.46
CA ALA A 189 -17.94 -0.12 16.63
C ALA A 189 -17.29 0.88 17.59
N LEU A 190 -17.76 2.13 17.62
CA LEU A 190 -17.30 3.14 18.55
C LEU A 190 -17.70 2.81 20.00
N SER A 191 -18.93 2.34 20.21
CA SER A 191 -19.39 1.84 21.51
C SER A 191 -18.54 0.65 21.97
N ASP A 192 -18.34 -0.34 21.10
CA ASP A 192 -17.52 -1.52 21.39
C ASP A 192 -16.08 -1.14 21.71
N ALA A 193 -15.49 -0.23 20.93
CA ALA A 193 -14.13 0.26 21.12
C ALA A 193 -13.99 0.95 22.48
N GLY A 194 -15.02 1.71 22.91
CA GLY A 194 -15.03 2.36 24.22
C GLY A 194 -15.02 1.38 25.39
N ILE A 195 -15.75 0.26 25.30
CA ILE A 195 -15.76 -0.79 26.33
C ILE A 195 -14.40 -1.51 26.39
N VAL A 196 -13.84 -1.80 25.21
CA VAL A 196 -12.53 -2.45 25.12
C VAL A 196 -11.43 -1.52 25.61
N TRP A 197 -11.50 -0.23 25.30
CA TRP A 197 -10.54 0.76 25.78
C TRP A 197 -10.45 0.79 27.31
N ASP A 198 -11.60 0.86 28.00
CA ASP A 198 -11.64 0.82 29.47
C ASP A 198 -11.07 -0.50 30.00
N SER A 199 -11.42 -1.62 29.37
CA SER A 199 -10.91 -2.94 29.77
C SER A 199 -9.40 -3.05 29.62
N LEU A 200 -8.84 -2.51 28.53
CA LEU A 200 -7.39 -2.48 28.31
C LEU A 200 -6.72 -1.60 29.37
N LEU A 201 -7.25 -0.41 29.67
CA LEU A 201 -6.68 0.48 30.71
C LEU A 201 -6.80 -0.09 32.13
N ASP A 202 -7.77 -0.97 32.39
CA ASP A 202 -7.88 -1.75 33.64
C ASP A 202 -6.84 -2.90 33.71
N GLY A 203 -5.98 -3.07 32.71
CA GLY A 203 -5.03 -4.18 32.64
C GLY A 203 -5.65 -5.52 32.23
N LYS A 204 -6.87 -5.53 31.67
CA LYS A 204 -7.51 -6.77 31.17
C LYS A 204 -7.01 -7.07 29.75
N ILE A 205 -6.74 -8.35 29.50
CA ILE A 205 -6.38 -8.83 28.16
C ILE A 205 -7.65 -8.91 27.32
N VAL A 206 -7.68 -8.20 26.20
CA VAL A 206 -8.75 -8.26 25.21
C VAL A 206 -8.15 -8.69 23.87
N GLN A 207 -8.73 -9.70 23.24
CA GLN A 207 -8.25 -10.16 21.94
C GLN A 207 -8.73 -9.24 20.80
N PRO A 208 -7.87 -8.92 19.81
CA PRO A 208 -8.29 -8.31 18.56
C PRO A 208 -9.38 -9.13 17.87
N HIS A 209 -10.25 -8.48 17.11
CA HIS A 209 -11.22 -9.17 16.28
C HIS A 209 -10.52 -9.93 15.17
N ASP A 210 -11.19 -10.96 14.63
CA ASP A 210 -10.62 -11.71 13.52
C ASP A 210 -10.46 -10.79 12.29
N THR A 211 -9.29 -10.85 11.67
CA THR A 211 -9.07 -10.18 10.39
C THR A 211 -9.59 -11.03 9.25
N ARG A 212 -10.25 -10.40 8.28
CA ARG A 212 -10.73 -11.12 7.10
C ARG A 212 -9.57 -11.33 6.13
N LEU A 213 -9.48 -12.53 5.56
CA LEU A 213 -8.62 -12.79 4.42
C LEU A 213 -9.11 -12.01 3.20
N GLY A 214 -8.26 -11.15 2.65
CA GLY A 214 -8.54 -10.40 1.43
C GLY A 214 -7.27 -10.22 0.61
N GLY A 215 -7.40 -9.51 -0.50
CA GLY A 215 -6.28 -9.29 -1.40
C GLY A 215 -6.44 -8.08 -2.29
N LYS A 216 -5.34 -7.71 -2.94
CA LYS A 216 -5.29 -6.72 -4.02
C LYS A 216 -4.68 -7.40 -5.23
N GLY A 217 -5.26 -7.10 -6.39
CA GLY A 217 -4.71 -7.54 -7.66
C GLY A 217 -3.30 -6.99 -7.91
N LYS A 218 -2.62 -7.54 -8.92
CA LYS A 218 -1.25 -7.17 -9.24
C LYS A 218 -0.97 -7.38 -10.72
N LEU A 219 -0.23 -6.43 -11.31
CA LEU A 219 0.41 -6.60 -12.60
C LEU A 219 1.56 -7.61 -12.48
N ILE A 220 1.60 -8.57 -13.41
CA ILE A 220 2.59 -9.64 -13.47
C ILE A 220 3.20 -9.70 -14.87
N GLU A 221 4.43 -10.20 -14.95
CA GLU A 221 5.06 -10.61 -16.21
C GLU A 221 4.90 -12.13 -16.36
N ARG A 222 4.56 -12.59 -17.56
CA ARG A 222 4.38 -13.99 -17.95
C ARG A 222 5.75 -14.65 -18.06
N GLY A 223 6.34 -14.97 -16.92
CA GLY A 223 7.46 -15.90 -16.82
C GLY A 223 7.01 -17.17 -16.10
N ALA A 224 6.98 -18.30 -16.81
CA ALA A 224 6.64 -19.64 -16.31
C ALA A 224 5.15 -19.90 -15.96
N GLY A 225 4.35 -20.32 -16.95
CA GLY A 225 3.21 -21.23 -16.72
C GLY A 225 1.77 -20.72 -16.94
N GLY A 226 1.50 -19.42 -16.95
CA GLY A 226 0.12 -18.91 -17.05
C GLY A 226 -0.45 -18.89 -18.47
N GLN A 227 -1.45 -19.73 -18.77
CA GLN A 227 -2.31 -19.56 -19.94
C GLN A 227 -3.30 -18.40 -19.74
N HIS A 228 -3.69 -17.75 -20.83
CA HIS A 228 -4.83 -16.83 -20.85
C HIS A 228 -6.11 -17.56 -20.39
N GLY A 229 -6.88 -16.93 -19.50
CA GLY A 229 -8.23 -17.36 -19.13
C GLY A 229 -8.37 -17.82 -17.68
N ARG A 230 -9.55 -18.35 -17.35
CA ARG A 230 -9.85 -18.91 -16.03
C ARG A 230 -9.05 -20.19 -15.83
N VAL A 231 -8.07 -20.16 -14.93
CA VAL A 231 -7.27 -21.34 -14.58
C VAL A 231 -7.71 -21.85 -13.21
N ASP A 232 -8.15 -23.11 -13.16
CA ASP A 232 -8.29 -23.85 -11.90
C ASP A 232 -6.89 -24.23 -11.39
N VAL A 233 -6.57 -23.78 -10.18
CA VAL A 233 -5.20 -23.76 -9.64
C VAL A 233 -4.85 -25.09 -8.98
N ASP A 234 -4.33 -26.04 -9.76
CA ASP A 234 -3.83 -27.31 -9.20
C ASP A 234 -2.32 -27.57 -9.43
N ARG A 235 -1.57 -26.69 -10.14
CA ARG A 235 -0.19 -27.06 -10.53
C ARG A 235 0.94 -26.05 -10.34
N ASP A 236 0.68 -24.74 -10.33
CA ASP A 236 1.80 -23.77 -10.26
C ASP A 236 1.76 -22.88 -9.01
N ASN A 237 2.84 -22.96 -8.22
CA ASN A 237 3.04 -22.30 -6.93
C ASN A 237 3.39 -20.81 -7.09
N ILE A 238 2.61 -20.07 -7.91
CA ILE A 238 2.91 -18.69 -8.27
C ILE A 238 2.13 -17.74 -7.35
N SER A 239 2.84 -16.95 -6.55
CA SER A 239 2.25 -15.89 -5.71
C SER A 239 1.85 -14.66 -6.56
N MET A 240 0.86 -14.83 -7.44
CA MET A 240 0.39 -13.86 -8.44
C MET A 240 -0.51 -12.76 -7.83
N GLY A 241 -0.10 -12.09 -6.74
CA GLY A 241 -0.93 -11.02 -6.15
C GLY A 241 -0.48 -10.57 -4.76
N ARG A 242 -1.28 -9.71 -4.12
CA ARG A 242 -0.98 -9.17 -2.77
C ARG A 242 -2.04 -9.60 -1.77
N LEU A 243 -1.58 -10.07 -0.61
CA LEU A 243 -2.41 -10.36 0.56
C LEU A 243 -2.80 -9.06 1.25
N ILE A 244 -4.06 -8.96 1.67
CA ILE A 244 -4.54 -7.91 2.59
C ILE A 244 -5.26 -8.61 3.73
N LEU A 245 -4.84 -8.32 4.96
CA LEU A 245 -5.55 -8.75 6.16
C LEU A 245 -6.44 -7.60 6.63
N MET A 246 -7.75 -7.74 6.44
CA MET A 246 -8.69 -6.63 6.63
C MET A 246 -9.07 -6.50 8.11
N LEU A 247 -8.56 -5.44 8.74
CA LEU A 247 -8.81 -5.08 10.15
C LEU A 247 -10.27 -4.70 10.42
N SER A 248 -10.78 -5.10 11.58
CA SER A 248 -12.10 -4.73 12.09
C SER A 248 -12.18 -3.23 12.43
N HIS A 249 -13.37 -2.63 12.31
CA HIS A 249 -13.56 -1.21 12.57
C HIS A 249 -13.33 -0.84 14.04
N ARG A 250 -13.75 -1.68 15.00
CA ARG A 250 -13.44 -1.50 16.43
C ARG A 250 -11.95 -1.37 16.68
N ASP A 251 -11.19 -2.33 16.15
CA ASP A 251 -9.75 -2.39 16.37
C ASP A 251 -9.05 -1.21 15.69
N LEU A 252 -9.51 -0.81 14.51
CA LEU A 252 -9.04 0.42 13.86
C LEU A 252 -9.22 1.64 14.76
N LEU A 253 -10.35 1.80 15.45
CA LEU A 253 -10.58 2.95 16.32
C LEU A 253 -9.62 2.94 17.53
N ILE A 254 -9.39 1.77 18.14
CA ILE A 254 -8.46 1.65 19.27
C ILE A 254 -7.02 1.94 18.82
N LEU A 255 -6.59 1.30 17.73
CA LEU A 255 -5.23 1.44 17.20
C LEU A 255 -5.00 2.85 16.66
N GLY A 256 -5.97 3.40 15.93
CA GLY A 256 -5.90 4.72 15.31
C GLY A 256 -5.85 5.86 16.33
N ALA A 257 -6.40 5.68 17.53
CA ALA A 257 -6.27 6.67 18.60
C ALA A 257 -4.81 6.89 19.03
N LEU A 258 -3.97 5.85 18.92
CA LEU A 258 -2.53 5.91 19.20
C LEU A 258 -1.71 6.23 17.95
N GLU A 259 -2.02 5.60 16.82
CA GLU A 259 -1.24 5.72 15.58
C GLU A 259 -1.37 7.09 14.93
N GLN A 260 -2.57 7.66 14.89
CA GLN A 260 -2.82 8.94 14.23
C GLN A 260 -1.96 10.10 14.77
N PRO A 261 -1.86 10.33 16.11
CA PRO A 261 -0.99 11.37 16.63
C PRO A 261 0.50 11.08 16.41
N LEU A 262 0.93 9.81 16.45
CA LEU A 262 2.31 9.43 16.13
C LEU A 262 2.65 9.79 14.68
N THR A 263 1.84 9.33 13.74
CA THR A 263 2.04 9.63 12.32
C THR A 263 2.00 11.13 12.06
N ALA A 264 1.10 11.87 12.71
CA ALA A 264 1.03 13.32 12.58
C ALA A 264 2.32 14.04 13.07
N ALA A 265 3.03 13.48 14.05
CA ALA A 265 4.27 14.06 14.56
C ALA A 265 5.47 13.87 13.60
N TYR A 266 5.39 12.89 12.69
CA TYR A 266 6.47 12.53 11.76
C TYR A 266 6.21 12.96 10.31
N LEU A 267 5.32 13.94 10.07
CA LEU A 267 4.98 14.39 8.72
C LEU A 267 6.01 15.33 8.09
N ASP A 268 6.86 15.95 8.93
CA ASP A 268 7.89 16.90 8.50
C ASP A 268 9.06 16.20 7.79
N GLU A 269 9.71 16.90 6.87
CA GLU A 269 10.85 16.43 6.06
C GLU A 269 12.13 16.20 6.86
N GLN A 270 12.24 16.80 8.05
CA GLN A 270 13.38 16.55 8.94
C GLN A 270 13.46 15.09 9.41
N TRP A 271 12.34 14.36 9.39
CA TRP A 271 12.29 12.99 9.86
C TRP A 271 12.72 12.01 8.76
N PRO A 272 13.43 10.92 9.10
CA PRO A 272 13.85 9.91 8.12
C PRO A 272 12.70 9.05 7.58
N ILE A 273 11.47 9.21 8.11
CA ILE A 273 10.29 8.45 7.70
C ILE A 273 9.40 9.32 6.82
N HIS A 274 9.24 8.93 5.55
CA HIS A 274 8.55 9.71 4.51
C HIS A 274 7.02 9.55 4.50
N ILE A 275 6.37 9.43 5.68
CA ILE A 275 4.92 9.23 5.73
C ILE A 275 4.19 10.53 5.38
N GLY A 276 3.42 10.47 4.28
CA GLY A 276 2.57 11.56 3.80
C GLY A 276 3.33 12.72 3.14
N GLN A 277 4.65 12.62 3.00
CA GLN A 277 5.44 13.58 2.23
C GLN A 277 5.07 13.52 0.74
N SER A 278 5.12 14.68 0.08
CA SER A 278 4.76 14.86 -1.32
C SER A 278 6.00 15.08 -2.17
N TRP A 279 5.96 14.64 -3.42
CA TRP A 279 6.95 15.07 -4.41
C TRP A 279 6.62 16.43 -5.06
N TYR A 280 5.40 16.92 -4.86
CA TYR A 280 4.95 18.24 -5.29
C TYR A 280 5.36 19.35 -4.31
N HIS A 281 5.11 20.60 -4.70
CA HIS A 281 5.33 21.79 -3.88
C HIS A 281 6.75 21.91 -3.31
N GLY A 282 7.74 21.59 -4.13
CA GLY A 282 9.16 21.62 -3.78
C GLY A 282 9.67 20.36 -3.08
N GLY A 283 8.83 19.37 -2.79
CA GLY A 283 9.24 18.17 -2.04
C GLY A 283 10.36 17.37 -2.74
N SER A 284 10.33 17.31 -4.07
CA SER A 284 11.42 16.70 -4.85
C SER A 284 12.76 17.43 -4.68
N GLU A 285 12.73 18.77 -4.68
CA GLU A 285 13.92 19.60 -4.51
C GLU A 285 14.47 19.49 -3.07
N LYS A 286 13.60 19.51 -2.06
CA LYS A 286 13.95 19.28 -0.66
C LYS A 286 14.65 17.94 -0.45
N PHE A 287 14.10 16.86 -1.00
CA PHE A 287 14.70 15.53 -0.93
C PHE A 287 16.09 15.49 -1.60
N VAL A 288 16.22 16.02 -2.82
CA VAL A 288 17.51 16.05 -3.53
C VAL A 288 18.53 16.92 -2.76
N ASN A 289 18.14 18.07 -2.24
CA ASN A 289 19.04 18.94 -1.47
C ASN A 289 19.54 18.25 -0.20
N LYS A 290 18.67 17.54 0.53
CA LYS A 290 19.05 16.71 1.68
C LYS A 290 20.11 15.65 1.31
N MET A 291 19.95 15.04 0.14
CA MET A 291 20.81 13.95 -0.31
C MET A 291 22.12 14.40 -0.99
N THR A 292 22.22 15.66 -1.45
CA THR A 292 23.28 16.15 -2.34
C THR A 292 24.71 16.03 -1.79
N ARG A 293 24.89 16.04 -0.46
CA ARG A 293 26.23 15.91 0.17
C ARG A 293 26.87 14.52 0.01
N HIS A 294 26.11 13.50 -0.38
CA HIS A 294 26.56 12.11 -0.40
C HIS A 294 27.14 11.69 -1.76
N ALA A 295 27.95 10.63 -1.75
CA ALA A 295 28.72 10.17 -2.90
C ALA A 295 28.26 8.84 -3.49
N VAL A 296 27.62 7.99 -2.69
CA VAL A 296 27.02 6.73 -3.14
C VAL A 296 25.65 6.56 -2.51
N TYR A 297 24.73 5.98 -3.26
CA TYR A 297 23.36 5.73 -2.87
C TYR A 297 23.03 4.27 -3.09
N HIS A 298 22.45 3.62 -2.08
CA HIS A 298 21.93 2.27 -2.15
C HIS A 298 20.42 2.32 -2.01
N CYS A 299 19.71 1.91 -3.07
CA CYS A 299 18.25 1.79 -3.08
C CYS A 299 17.90 0.33 -2.81
N PHE A 300 17.15 0.05 -1.76
CA PHE A 300 16.80 -1.32 -1.35
C PHE A 300 15.28 -1.53 -1.40
N ASP A 301 14.86 -2.67 -1.98
CA ASP A 301 13.48 -3.18 -1.95
C ASP A 301 13.50 -4.59 -1.34
N ALA A 302 12.89 -4.76 -0.17
CA ALA A 302 12.91 -6.01 0.57
C ALA A 302 11.91 -7.03 0.02
N LYS A 303 12.42 -8.21 -0.36
CA LYS A 303 11.56 -9.27 -0.89
C LYS A 303 10.61 -9.79 0.19
N LYS A 304 9.30 -9.58 -0.02
CA LYS A 304 8.22 -10.12 0.84
C LYS A 304 8.34 -9.68 2.31
N PHE A 305 8.67 -8.40 2.52
CA PHE A 305 9.00 -7.84 3.84
C PHE A 305 7.99 -8.15 4.93
N ASP A 306 6.69 -7.96 4.67
CA ASP A 306 5.58 -8.25 5.61
C ASP A 306 5.74 -9.61 6.30
N ALA A 307 6.09 -10.67 5.56
CA ALA A 307 6.19 -12.03 6.09
C ALA A 307 7.57 -12.36 6.71
N ALA A 308 8.61 -11.62 6.31
CA ALA A 308 9.98 -11.86 6.73
C ALA A 308 10.27 -11.30 8.14
N ILE A 309 9.49 -10.32 8.61
CA ILE A 309 9.68 -9.70 9.94
C ILE A 309 9.39 -10.69 11.08
N ASP A 310 10.24 -10.71 12.10
CA ASP A 310 10.02 -11.46 13.35
C ASP A 310 9.41 -10.56 14.44
N GLY A 311 8.65 -11.16 15.37
CA GLY A 311 7.92 -10.42 16.39
C GLY A 311 8.82 -9.57 17.31
N TRP A 312 10.07 -9.97 17.55
CA TRP A 312 10.98 -9.18 18.38
C TRP A 312 11.36 -7.84 17.71
N LEU A 313 11.47 -7.78 16.39
CA LEU A 313 11.70 -6.50 15.66
C LEU A 313 10.51 -5.54 15.85
N VAL A 314 9.30 -6.09 15.77
CA VAL A 314 8.06 -5.31 16.00
C VAL A 314 8.02 -4.79 17.44
N LYS A 315 8.41 -5.59 18.43
CA LYS A 315 8.47 -5.13 19.84
C LYS A 315 9.43 -3.96 20.02
N GLU A 316 10.63 -4.04 19.47
CA GLU A 316 11.62 -2.94 19.55
C GLU A 316 11.09 -1.66 18.87
N ALA A 317 10.46 -1.78 17.70
CA ALA A 317 9.86 -0.63 17.02
C ALA A 317 8.69 -0.03 17.83
N LEU A 318 7.84 -0.86 18.43
CA LEU A 318 6.73 -0.40 19.28
C LEU A 318 7.24 0.28 20.56
N LEU A 319 8.38 -0.16 21.13
CA LEU A 319 9.00 0.51 22.28
C LEU A 319 9.42 1.94 21.93
N ILE A 320 10.08 2.15 20.78
CA ILE A 320 10.43 3.50 20.31
C ILE A 320 9.19 4.38 20.16
N LEU A 321 8.12 3.86 19.55
CA LEU A 321 6.86 4.60 19.38
C LEU A 321 6.18 4.88 20.73
N ARG A 322 6.22 3.93 21.66
CA ARG A 322 5.67 4.07 23.01
C ARG A 322 6.38 5.15 23.81
N GLU A 323 7.69 5.28 23.68
CA GLU A 323 8.51 6.28 24.38
C GLU A 323 8.16 7.73 24.01
N GLN A 324 7.53 7.94 22.85
CA GLN A 324 7.12 9.26 22.38
C GLN A 324 5.92 9.84 23.12
N PHE A 325 5.21 9.04 23.90
CA PHE A 325 4.09 9.52 24.71
C PHE A 325 4.53 9.90 26.13
N VAL A 326 3.88 10.92 26.70
CA VAL A 326 4.01 11.29 28.10
C VAL A 326 3.56 10.12 28.98
N GLY A 327 4.46 9.61 29.81
CA GLY A 327 4.20 8.42 30.62
C GLY A 327 3.95 7.17 29.79
N GLY A 328 4.37 7.12 28.52
CA GLY A 328 4.07 6.01 27.61
C GLY A 328 4.55 4.67 28.17
N MET A 329 5.69 4.65 28.88
CA MET A 329 6.27 3.48 29.54
C MET A 329 5.61 3.07 30.87
N ASP A 330 4.56 3.78 31.30
CA ASP A 330 3.77 3.40 32.49
C ASP A 330 3.12 2.02 32.27
N PRO A 331 3.30 1.05 33.21
CA PRO A 331 2.72 -0.29 33.11
C PRO A 331 1.20 -0.33 32.90
N LYS A 332 0.46 0.71 33.30
CA LYS A 332 -0.99 0.75 33.07
C LYS A 332 -1.39 0.71 31.59
N TYR A 333 -0.45 1.02 30.68
CA TYR A 333 -0.65 0.96 29.24
C TYR A 333 -0.13 -0.34 28.60
N ASP A 334 0.43 -1.29 29.36
CA ASP A 334 1.07 -2.49 28.82
C ASP A 334 0.12 -3.36 28.00
N THR A 335 -1.12 -3.54 28.47
CA THR A 335 -2.18 -4.27 27.78
C THR A 335 -2.63 -3.57 26.50
N LEU A 336 -2.68 -2.25 26.50
CA LEU A 336 -2.99 -1.46 25.31
C LEU A 336 -1.91 -1.63 24.23
N TRP A 337 -0.63 -1.59 24.60
CA TRP A 337 0.47 -1.84 23.65
C TRP A 337 0.58 -3.32 23.25
N SER A 338 0.22 -4.24 24.14
CA SER A 338 0.10 -5.66 23.81
C SER A 338 -1.00 -5.89 22.77
N PHE A 339 -2.13 -5.19 22.87
CA PHE A 339 -3.19 -5.20 21.86
C PHE A 339 -2.69 -4.74 20.48
N VAL A 340 -1.86 -3.69 20.44
CA VAL A 340 -1.19 -3.23 19.20
C VAL A 340 -0.32 -4.35 18.62
N TYR A 341 0.54 -4.95 19.42
CA TYR A 341 1.40 -6.06 19.00
C TYR A 341 0.59 -7.26 18.48
N GLU A 342 -0.43 -7.70 19.23
CA GLU A 342 -1.27 -8.84 18.87
C GLU A 342 -2.00 -8.60 17.53
N SER A 343 -2.50 -7.38 17.32
CA SER A 343 -3.18 -6.99 16.08
C SER A 343 -2.25 -6.93 14.85
N LEU A 344 -0.93 -6.84 15.05
CA LEU A 344 0.08 -6.83 13.99
C LEU A 344 0.64 -8.22 13.72
N VAL A 345 1.03 -8.94 14.78
CA VAL A 345 1.83 -10.17 14.70
C VAL A 345 0.98 -11.42 14.96
N GLU A 346 0.21 -11.43 16.03
CA GLU A 346 -0.54 -12.61 16.54
C GLU A 346 -1.98 -12.67 16.02
N VAL A 347 -2.20 -12.22 14.79
CA VAL A 347 -3.54 -11.99 14.28
C VAL A 347 -4.24 -13.30 13.91
N VAL A 348 -5.50 -13.44 14.34
CA VAL A 348 -6.39 -14.49 13.85
C VAL A 348 -6.96 -14.07 12.49
N ILE A 349 -6.67 -14.87 11.47
CA ILE A 349 -7.13 -14.69 10.10
C ILE A 349 -8.33 -15.60 9.88
N CYS A 350 -9.45 -15.03 9.48
CA CYS A 350 -10.66 -15.75 9.13
C CYS A 350 -10.88 -15.70 7.62
N ARG A 351 -10.95 -16.88 7.02
CA ARG A 351 -11.38 -17.08 5.63
C ARG A 351 -12.87 -16.80 5.50
N ASP A 352 -13.31 -16.54 4.26
CA ASP A 352 -14.72 -16.26 3.98
C ASP A 352 -15.64 -17.46 4.28
N ASP A 353 -15.09 -18.68 4.19
CA ASP A 353 -15.74 -19.94 4.55
C ASP A 353 -15.83 -20.21 6.07
N GLY A 354 -15.22 -19.36 6.91
CA GLY A 354 -15.27 -19.46 8.38
C GLY A 354 -14.11 -20.22 9.03
N ILE A 355 -13.15 -20.76 8.25
CA ILE A 355 -11.92 -21.34 8.80
C ILE A 355 -11.05 -20.22 9.41
N ARG A 356 -10.51 -20.47 10.61
CA ARG A 356 -9.71 -19.51 11.38
C ARG A 356 -8.32 -20.04 11.67
N MET A 357 -7.31 -19.26 11.29
CA MET A 357 -5.88 -19.59 11.40
C MET A 357 -5.16 -18.37 11.99
N GLN A 358 -4.32 -18.57 12.99
CA GLN A 358 -3.51 -17.52 13.59
C GLN A 358 -2.06 -17.64 13.14
N LYS A 359 -1.50 -16.54 12.66
CA LYS A 359 -0.06 -16.43 12.36
C LYS A 359 0.70 -15.96 13.61
N HIS A 360 1.99 -16.29 13.68
CA HIS A 360 2.88 -15.94 14.81
C HIS A 360 4.12 -15.14 14.38
N VAL A 361 4.20 -14.79 13.10
CA VAL A 361 5.30 -14.03 12.50
C VAL A 361 4.77 -13.05 11.46
N GLY A 362 5.64 -12.16 11.00
CA GLY A 362 5.31 -11.13 10.04
C GLY A 362 4.33 -10.09 10.58
N THR A 363 4.13 -9.03 9.81
CA THR A 363 3.19 -7.96 10.13
C THR A 363 1.92 -8.07 9.28
N THR A 364 0.93 -7.25 9.59
CA THR A 364 -0.41 -7.29 8.98
C THR A 364 -0.61 -6.04 8.13
N SER A 365 -0.59 -6.18 6.80
CA SER A 365 -0.61 -5.06 5.85
C SER A 365 -1.84 -4.15 5.91
N GLY A 366 -2.95 -4.60 6.50
CA GLY A 366 -4.15 -3.79 6.71
C GLY A 366 -4.23 -3.09 8.07
N ASN A 367 -3.22 -3.24 8.92
CA ASN A 367 -3.11 -2.56 10.21
C ASN A 367 -2.55 -1.14 10.03
N CYS A 368 -3.09 -0.15 10.74
CA CYS A 368 -2.66 1.25 10.60
C CYS A 368 -1.21 1.48 11.06
N PHE A 369 -0.70 0.71 12.03
CA PHE A 369 0.69 0.82 12.48
C PHE A 369 1.71 0.23 11.49
N ASN A 370 1.26 -0.54 10.49
CA ASN A 370 2.16 -1.37 9.69
C ASN A 370 3.28 -0.55 9.03
N THR A 371 2.94 0.57 8.37
CA THR A 371 3.92 1.41 7.67
C THR A 371 4.94 2.04 8.62
N LEU A 372 4.48 2.60 9.75
CA LEU A 372 5.37 3.25 10.70
C LEU A 372 6.33 2.25 11.38
N VAL A 373 5.79 1.11 11.84
CA VAL A 373 6.58 0.02 12.43
C VAL A 373 7.59 -0.53 11.42
N GLN A 374 7.18 -0.78 10.18
CA GLN A 374 8.07 -1.27 9.13
C GLN A 374 9.18 -0.29 8.81
N SER A 375 8.88 1.01 8.75
CA SER A 375 9.88 2.06 8.51
C SER A 375 10.97 2.03 9.59
N ILE A 376 10.58 1.94 10.87
CA ILE A 376 11.52 1.84 11.99
C ILE A 376 12.37 0.57 11.89
N ILE A 377 11.75 -0.57 11.55
CA ILE A 377 12.46 -1.84 11.34
C ILE A 377 13.46 -1.70 10.19
N THR A 378 13.08 -1.11 9.06
CA THR A 378 13.97 -0.88 7.92
C THR A 378 15.18 -0.03 8.29
N MET A 379 15.02 1.00 9.14
CA MET A 379 16.15 1.73 9.72
C MET A 379 17.02 0.85 10.61
N PHE A 380 16.45 0.00 11.48
CA PHE A 380 17.24 -0.94 12.27
C PHE A 380 18.11 -1.83 11.39
N LEU A 381 17.56 -2.35 10.30
CA LEU A 381 18.27 -3.19 9.33
C LEU A 381 19.45 -2.42 8.71
N GLY A 382 19.18 -1.22 8.18
CA GLY A 382 20.18 -0.38 7.50
C GLY A 382 21.33 0.02 8.42
N TYR A 383 21.01 0.58 9.60
CA TYR A 383 22.04 0.98 10.56
C TYR A 383 22.80 -0.22 11.14
N THR A 384 22.15 -1.37 11.35
CA THR A 384 22.88 -2.57 11.80
C THR A 384 23.90 -3.01 10.76
N ALA A 385 23.53 -3.04 9.47
CA ALA A 385 24.45 -3.41 8.40
C ALA A 385 25.66 -2.45 8.31
N LEU A 386 25.40 -1.15 8.41
CA LEU A 386 26.43 -0.12 8.41
C LEU A 386 27.38 -0.25 9.61
N ILE A 387 26.83 -0.43 10.82
CA ILE A 387 27.62 -0.56 12.05
C ILE A 387 28.52 -1.80 11.99
N VAL A 388 28.01 -2.94 11.52
CA VAL A 388 28.82 -4.16 11.36
C VAL A 388 29.99 -3.90 10.41
N LYS A 389 29.74 -3.30 9.24
CA LYS A 389 30.79 -3.03 8.25
C LYS A 389 31.78 -1.95 8.69
N ALA A 390 31.33 -0.97 9.46
CA ALA A 390 32.20 0.04 10.03
C ALA A 390 33.09 -0.53 11.15
N GLU A 391 32.54 -1.40 12.01
CA GLU A 391 33.28 -2.08 13.09
C GLU A 391 34.37 -2.98 12.52
N GLU A 392 34.05 -3.81 11.51
CA GLU A 392 34.99 -4.69 10.81
C GLU A 392 36.22 -3.93 10.28
N ARG A 393 36.05 -2.68 9.84
CA ARG A 393 37.12 -1.91 9.19
C ARG A 393 37.89 -0.99 10.12
N ARG A 394 37.20 -0.26 10.99
CA ARG A 394 37.77 0.84 11.79
C ARG A 394 37.37 0.79 13.27
N GLY A 395 36.83 -0.34 13.74
CA GLY A 395 36.42 -0.51 15.13
C GLY A 395 35.39 0.54 15.58
N ALA A 396 35.52 1.00 16.83
CA ALA A 396 34.58 1.97 17.41
C ALA A 396 34.56 3.32 16.66
N ILE A 397 35.72 3.84 16.24
CA ILE A 397 35.82 5.11 15.50
C ILE A 397 35.05 5.01 14.18
N GLY A 398 35.14 3.86 13.50
CA GLY A 398 34.36 3.62 12.29
C GLY A 398 32.87 3.78 12.50
N ILE A 399 32.37 3.30 13.65
CA ILE A 399 30.93 3.34 13.98
C ILE A 399 30.47 4.78 14.18
N ASP A 400 31.23 5.59 14.93
CA ASP A 400 30.84 6.99 15.15
C ASP A 400 30.88 7.78 13.84
N MET A 401 31.89 7.53 13.00
CA MET A 401 32.00 8.15 11.67
C MET A 401 30.83 7.77 10.77
N ILE A 402 30.50 6.48 10.63
CA ILE A 402 29.44 6.06 9.69
C ILE A 402 28.09 6.64 10.10
N LEU A 403 27.81 6.77 11.40
CA LEU A 403 26.55 7.33 11.88
C LEU A 403 26.42 8.84 11.65
N MET A 404 27.52 9.55 11.43
CA MET A 404 27.53 10.98 11.05
C MET A 404 27.55 11.20 9.54
N GLU A 405 28.15 10.25 8.79
CA GLU A 405 28.43 10.34 7.35
C GLU A 405 27.43 9.52 6.50
N CYS A 406 26.31 9.09 7.09
CA CYS A 406 25.24 8.41 6.37
C CYS A 406 23.87 9.05 6.63
N GLU A 407 23.00 8.90 5.64
CA GLU A 407 21.59 9.26 5.71
C GLU A 407 20.76 8.05 5.28
N ILE A 408 19.71 7.73 6.03
CA ILE A 408 18.77 6.65 5.68
C ILE A 408 17.36 7.20 5.71
N ASP A 409 16.72 7.22 4.54
CA ASP A 409 15.32 7.61 4.37
C ASP A 409 14.47 6.38 4.00
N VAL A 410 13.30 6.26 4.64
CA VAL A 410 12.45 5.06 4.57
C VAL A 410 10.96 5.37 4.43
N LEU A 411 10.23 4.45 3.80
CA LEU A 411 8.78 4.33 3.94
C LEU A 411 8.37 2.86 3.81
N GLY A 412 8.06 2.22 4.94
CA GLY A 412 7.78 0.79 4.97
C GLY A 412 9.03 -0.01 4.61
N ASP A 413 8.95 -0.79 3.54
CA ASP A 413 10.03 -1.62 3.00
C ASP A 413 10.94 -0.91 1.97
N ASP A 414 10.52 0.24 1.45
CA ASP A 414 11.33 1.07 0.55
C ASP A 414 12.35 1.89 1.35
N MET A 415 13.61 1.89 0.90
CA MET A 415 14.70 2.62 1.56
C MET A 415 15.71 3.21 0.55
N VAL A 416 16.20 4.41 0.86
CA VAL A 416 17.44 4.97 0.32
C VAL A 416 18.46 5.12 1.44
N MET A 417 19.65 4.58 1.23
CA MET A 417 20.81 4.77 2.09
C MET A 417 21.87 5.56 1.32
N ALA A 418 22.18 6.76 1.76
CA ALA A 418 23.18 7.64 1.16
C ALA A 418 24.42 7.73 2.03
N LEU A 419 25.61 7.56 1.44
CA LEU A 419 26.88 7.53 2.16
C LEU A 419 27.87 8.53 1.57
N GLU A 420 28.65 9.18 2.44
CA GLU A 420 29.73 10.08 2.03
C GLU A 420 30.97 9.33 1.51
N MET A 421 31.95 10.09 1.02
CA MET A 421 33.14 9.60 0.30
C MET A 421 33.95 8.53 1.05
N ASN A 422 33.98 8.56 2.38
CA ASN A 422 34.71 7.58 3.20
C ASN A 422 34.17 6.15 3.07
N TRP A 423 32.92 5.99 2.60
CA TRP A 423 32.19 4.73 2.62
C TRP A 423 31.80 4.21 1.24
N VAL A 424 32.25 4.85 0.16
CA VAL A 424 31.91 4.49 -1.24
C VAL A 424 32.32 3.09 -1.68
N TYR A 425 33.14 2.40 -0.87
CA TYR A 425 33.55 1.03 -1.09
C TYR A 425 32.50 0.02 -0.59
N LEU A 426 31.55 0.43 0.26
CA LEU A 426 30.47 -0.43 0.70
C LEU A 426 29.56 -0.70 -0.48
N THR A 427 29.34 -1.98 -0.76
CA THR A 427 28.47 -2.40 -1.86
C THR A 427 27.11 -2.83 -1.33
N LYS A 428 26.09 -2.72 -2.18
CA LYS A 428 24.75 -3.26 -1.89
C LYS A 428 24.82 -4.72 -1.45
N GLU A 429 25.61 -5.54 -2.13
CA GLU A 429 25.77 -6.97 -1.85
C GLU A 429 26.36 -7.20 -0.46
N SER A 430 27.36 -6.40 -0.07
CA SER A 430 28.00 -6.51 1.24
C SER A 430 27.05 -6.15 2.39
N LEU A 431 26.18 -5.16 2.18
CA LEU A 431 25.19 -4.72 3.16
C LEU A 431 23.99 -5.69 3.21
N ALA A 432 23.51 -6.12 2.04
CA ALA A 432 22.44 -7.12 1.92
C ALA A 432 22.83 -8.46 2.56
N ALA A 433 24.10 -8.87 2.45
CA ALA A 433 24.60 -10.06 3.11
C ALA A 433 24.46 -9.98 4.63
N VAL A 434 24.81 -8.83 5.25
CA VAL A 434 24.64 -8.63 6.69
C VAL A 434 23.16 -8.68 7.09
N VAL A 435 22.28 -8.05 6.31
CA VAL A 435 20.84 -8.04 6.60
C VAL A 435 20.23 -9.44 6.48
N LEU A 436 20.62 -10.20 5.47
CA LEU A 436 20.20 -11.59 5.34
C LEU A 436 20.72 -12.43 6.51
N ASP A 437 21.98 -12.26 6.87
CA ASP A 437 22.62 -13.01 7.95
C ASP A 437 22.07 -12.71 9.36
N CYS A 438 21.65 -11.46 9.59
CA CYS A 438 21.16 -11.00 10.88
C CYS A 438 19.64 -11.17 11.01
N PHE A 439 18.89 -10.84 9.96
CA PHE A 439 17.43 -10.74 10.02
C PHE A 439 16.71 -11.74 9.10
N ASN A 440 17.43 -12.46 8.22
CA ASN A 440 16.90 -13.30 7.14
C ASN A 440 15.92 -12.54 6.23
N ILE A 441 16.24 -11.27 5.98
CA ILE A 441 15.49 -10.40 5.07
C ILE A 441 16.34 -10.20 3.81
N ASP A 442 15.75 -10.48 2.66
CA ASP A 442 16.45 -10.51 1.38
C ASP A 442 16.40 -9.14 0.69
N TRP A 443 17.54 -8.46 0.70
CA TRP A 443 17.83 -7.21 0.00
C TRP A 443 18.65 -7.41 -1.29
N SER A 444 19.00 -8.65 -1.63
CA SER A 444 19.82 -8.97 -2.80
C SER A 444 19.04 -8.92 -4.12
N GLY A 445 17.72 -8.73 -4.05
CA GLY A 445 16.82 -8.74 -5.20
C GLY A 445 17.20 -7.76 -6.31
N LYS A 446 16.71 -8.06 -7.53
CA LYS A 446 16.98 -7.28 -8.76
C LYS A 446 16.57 -5.81 -8.68
N LYS A 447 15.63 -5.49 -7.80
CA LYS A 447 15.13 -4.13 -7.60
C LYS A 447 15.97 -3.30 -6.64
N SER A 448 16.81 -3.95 -5.84
CA SER A 448 17.80 -3.25 -5.05
C SER A 448 19.00 -2.95 -5.95
N PHE A 449 19.54 -1.74 -5.93
CA PHE A 449 20.67 -1.34 -6.75
C PHE A 449 21.51 -0.25 -6.07
N SER A 450 22.62 0.13 -6.70
CA SER A 450 23.46 1.24 -6.22
C SER A 450 23.79 2.17 -7.35
N THR A 451 23.95 3.44 -7.00
CA THR A 451 24.37 4.47 -7.93
C THR A 451 25.27 5.49 -7.24
N ARG A 452 26.06 6.20 -8.03
CA ARG A 452 26.83 7.38 -7.62
C ARG A 452 26.20 8.69 -8.09
N GLN A 453 25.08 8.60 -8.81
CA GLN A 453 24.32 9.76 -9.26
C GLN A 453 23.05 9.87 -8.45
N LEU A 454 22.82 11.05 -7.87
CA LEU A 454 21.59 11.33 -7.14
C LEU A 454 20.40 11.46 -8.10
N MET A 455 20.61 12.18 -9.20
CA MET A 455 19.59 12.45 -10.22
C MET A 455 19.95 11.75 -11.52
N ASP A 456 18.91 11.47 -12.31
CA ASP A 456 19.04 10.95 -13.66
C ASP A 456 19.13 12.10 -14.67
N ASP A 457 20.36 12.44 -15.06
CA ASP A 457 20.64 13.42 -16.11
C ASP A 457 20.80 12.76 -17.49
N SER A 458 20.44 11.47 -17.63
CA SER A 458 20.54 10.77 -18.91
C SER A 458 19.63 11.39 -19.98
N LEU A 459 20.12 11.40 -21.23
CA LEU A 459 19.29 11.79 -22.36
C LEU A 459 18.21 10.71 -22.57
N PRO A 460 16.94 11.10 -22.81
CA PRO A 460 15.85 10.15 -23.08
C PRO A 460 16.26 9.09 -24.12
N GLY A 461 15.99 7.82 -23.83
CA GLY A 461 16.21 6.70 -24.76
C GLY A 461 17.64 6.17 -24.92
N THR A 462 18.66 6.69 -24.22
CA THR A 462 20.08 6.38 -24.53
C THR A 462 20.87 5.58 -23.49
N THR A 463 20.39 5.43 -22.24
CA THR A 463 21.11 4.67 -21.19
C THR A 463 20.15 4.04 -20.16
N PRO A 464 20.57 2.99 -19.43
CA PRO A 464 19.82 2.55 -18.25
C PRO A 464 19.81 3.68 -17.21
N PHE A 465 18.69 3.83 -16.50
CA PHE A 465 18.48 4.84 -15.45
C PHE A 465 19.65 4.90 -14.47
N GLN A 466 20.13 6.11 -14.18
CA GLN A 466 21.35 6.29 -13.39
C GLN A 466 21.10 6.90 -12.01
N GLY A 467 19.95 7.55 -11.77
CA GLY A 467 19.66 8.24 -10.51
C GLY A 467 19.16 7.34 -9.37
N VAL A 468 18.91 7.97 -8.21
CA VAL A 468 18.23 7.34 -7.08
C VAL A 468 16.76 7.05 -7.43
N GLN A 469 16.27 5.89 -7.01
CA GLN A 469 14.84 5.56 -7.03
C GLN A 469 14.33 5.48 -5.60
N PHE A 470 13.26 6.22 -5.29
CA PHE A 470 12.59 6.15 -4.00
C PHE A 470 11.08 6.31 -4.16
N LEU A 471 10.31 5.48 -3.46
CA LEU A 471 8.83 5.41 -3.56
C LEU A 471 8.33 5.22 -5.01
N GLY A 472 9.15 4.56 -5.83
CA GLY A 472 8.94 4.33 -7.25
C GLY A 472 9.07 5.58 -8.14
N ALA A 473 9.62 6.67 -7.63
CA ALA A 473 9.99 7.85 -8.41
C ALA A 473 11.51 7.95 -8.58
N TYR A 474 11.93 8.47 -9.73
CA TYR A 474 13.26 8.98 -10.00
C TYR A 474 13.23 10.51 -10.04
N PHE A 475 14.39 11.15 -9.97
CA PHE A 475 14.53 12.60 -9.95
C PHE A 475 15.45 13.05 -11.07
N ARG A 476 15.14 14.19 -11.70
CA ARG A 476 15.99 14.78 -12.75
C ARG A 476 16.00 16.29 -12.67
N HIS A 477 17.01 16.90 -13.25
CA HIS A 477 16.96 18.31 -13.60
C HIS A 477 16.13 18.54 -14.86
N GLN A 478 15.34 19.61 -14.83
CA GLN A 478 14.59 20.11 -15.97
C GLN A 478 14.74 21.64 -16.03
N ARG A 479 14.78 22.21 -17.24
CA ARG A 479 14.69 23.67 -17.40
C ARG A 479 13.22 24.07 -17.45
N TRP A 480 12.85 25.05 -16.63
CA TRP A 480 11.49 25.59 -16.64
C TRP A 480 11.39 26.76 -17.62
N GLY A 481 10.93 26.45 -18.84
CA GLY A 481 10.86 27.37 -19.98
C GLY A 481 11.97 27.16 -21.01
N ASP A 482 11.82 27.83 -22.17
CA ASP A 482 12.64 27.55 -23.37
C ASP A 482 13.92 28.40 -23.48
N GLY A 483 14.16 29.30 -22.52
CA GLY A 483 15.28 30.23 -22.55
C GLY A 483 16.62 29.64 -22.09
N PRO A 484 17.76 30.19 -22.55
CA PRO A 484 19.09 29.79 -22.07
C PRO A 484 19.28 30.06 -20.57
N TYR A 485 18.52 31.01 -20.01
CA TYR A 485 18.49 31.41 -18.60
C TYR A 485 17.31 30.82 -17.81
N ALA A 486 16.55 29.90 -18.40
CA ALA A 486 15.46 29.21 -17.70
C ALA A 486 15.99 28.55 -16.41
N PRO A 487 15.31 28.73 -15.26
CA PRO A 487 15.75 28.14 -14.01
C PRO A 487 15.77 26.61 -14.13
N LYS A 488 16.79 26.00 -13.52
CA LYS A 488 16.85 24.55 -13.36
C LYS A 488 16.01 24.17 -12.15
N ILE A 489 15.08 23.25 -12.35
CA ILE A 489 14.19 22.71 -11.33
C ILE A 489 14.42 21.20 -11.20
N VAL A 490 14.17 20.67 -10.01
CA VAL A 490 14.17 19.22 -9.77
C VAL A 490 12.75 18.72 -9.91
N VAL A 491 12.54 17.71 -10.77
CA VAL A 491 11.22 17.13 -11.00
C VAL A 491 11.23 15.61 -10.76
N PRO A 492 10.17 15.05 -10.15
CA PRO A 492 10.01 13.62 -10.00
C PRO A 492 9.46 13.01 -11.30
N TYR A 493 9.79 11.76 -11.59
CA TYR A 493 9.19 11.04 -12.69
C TYR A 493 9.13 9.52 -12.45
N ARG A 494 8.31 8.83 -13.26
CA ARG A 494 8.23 7.37 -13.28
C ARG A 494 8.66 6.82 -14.66
N PRO A 495 9.26 5.62 -14.71
CA PRO A 495 9.60 4.99 -15.98
C PRO A 495 8.37 4.82 -16.88
N PHE A 496 8.52 5.10 -18.17
CA PHE A 496 7.42 5.04 -19.15
C PHE A 496 6.68 3.69 -19.13
N LYS A 497 7.43 2.58 -19.05
CA LYS A 497 6.88 1.21 -18.99
C LYS A 497 5.84 1.03 -17.87
N GLU A 498 6.11 1.55 -16.66
CA GLU A 498 5.20 1.38 -15.53
C GLU A 498 3.88 2.14 -15.75
N THR A 499 3.99 3.36 -16.26
CA THR A 499 2.85 4.22 -16.61
C THR A 499 1.99 3.57 -17.69
N TYR A 500 2.62 3.12 -18.78
CA TYR A 500 1.94 2.48 -19.90
C TYR A 500 1.21 1.20 -19.50
N LEU A 501 1.86 0.30 -18.74
CA LEU A 501 1.20 -0.93 -18.28
C LEU A 501 0.04 -0.65 -17.31
N SER A 502 0.10 0.45 -16.56
CA SER A 502 -1.00 0.87 -15.67
C SER A 502 -2.21 1.42 -16.43
N LEU A 503 -2.00 2.02 -17.60
CA LEU A 503 -3.07 2.39 -18.54
C LEU A 503 -3.66 1.16 -19.20
N MET A 504 -2.79 0.31 -19.75
CA MET A 504 -3.17 -0.86 -20.53
C MET A 504 -3.97 -1.87 -19.70
N PHE A 505 -3.64 -2.06 -18.42
CA PHE A 505 -4.31 -3.03 -17.56
C PHE A 505 -4.96 -2.35 -16.33
N PRO A 506 -6.16 -1.75 -16.49
CA PRO A 506 -6.76 -0.93 -15.45
C PRO A 506 -7.23 -1.77 -14.26
N LYS A 507 -6.65 -1.53 -13.07
CA LYS A 507 -6.94 -2.27 -11.83
C LYS A 507 -8.43 -2.51 -11.52
N TYR A 508 -9.31 -1.57 -11.89
CA TYR A 508 -10.74 -1.63 -11.58
C TYR A 508 -11.60 -2.13 -12.75
N GLY A 509 -11.01 -2.42 -13.91
CA GLY A 509 -11.73 -2.96 -15.07
C GLY A 509 -12.81 -2.03 -15.66
N GLU A 510 -12.65 -0.72 -15.48
CA GLU A 510 -13.54 0.30 -16.04
C GLU A 510 -12.95 0.78 -17.38
N TYR A 511 -13.68 0.54 -18.48
CA TYR A 511 -13.15 0.72 -19.84
C TYR A 511 -13.80 1.86 -20.63
N ALA A 512 -14.79 2.54 -20.05
CA ALA A 512 -15.47 3.63 -20.73
C ALA A 512 -14.51 4.82 -20.93
N PRO A 513 -14.68 5.63 -21.99
CA PRO A 513 -13.74 6.71 -22.34
C PRO A 513 -13.44 7.65 -21.19
N GLU A 514 -14.45 8.01 -20.39
CA GLU A 514 -14.30 8.88 -19.22
C GLU A 514 -13.38 8.29 -18.15
N HIS A 515 -13.39 6.97 -17.97
CA HIS A 515 -12.52 6.27 -17.02
C HIS A 515 -11.09 6.16 -17.55
N SER A 516 -10.91 5.98 -18.86
CA SER A 516 -9.59 6.02 -19.50
C SER A 516 -8.99 7.42 -19.43
N TRP A 517 -9.78 8.46 -19.65
CA TRP A 517 -9.39 9.86 -19.53
C TRP A 517 -8.97 10.20 -18.10
N LEU A 518 -9.78 9.85 -17.09
CA LEU A 518 -9.45 10.03 -15.67
C LEU A 518 -8.13 9.32 -15.28
N ARG A 519 -7.88 8.11 -15.78
CA ARG A 519 -6.61 7.40 -15.54
C ARG A 519 -5.45 8.12 -16.20
N ALA A 520 -5.61 8.58 -17.44
CA ALA A 520 -4.57 9.28 -18.18
C ALA A 520 -4.15 10.58 -17.47
N ILE A 521 -5.10 11.43 -17.05
CA ILE A 521 -4.75 12.66 -16.31
C ILE A 521 -4.15 12.36 -14.93
N GLY A 522 -4.61 11.31 -14.23
CA GLY A 522 -4.04 10.92 -12.94
C GLY A 522 -2.63 10.34 -13.05
N LEU A 523 -2.32 9.64 -14.14
CA LEU A 523 -0.96 9.18 -14.44
C LEU A 523 -0.07 10.30 -14.97
N TYR A 524 -0.63 11.28 -15.68
CA TYR A 524 0.09 12.49 -16.10
C TYR A 524 0.64 13.23 -14.87
N LEU A 525 -0.20 13.47 -13.86
CA LEU A 525 0.23 14.06 -12.58
C LEU A 525 1.45 13.34 -11.99
N ASN A 526 1.47 12.00 -12.03
CA ASN A 526 2.50 11.18 -11.39
C ASN A 526 3.79 11.00 -12.21
N ALA A 527 3.74 11.20 -13.53
CA ALA A 527 4.81 10.73 -14.43
C ALA A 527 5.25 11.73 -15.50
N ALA A 528 4.63 12.91 -15.58
CA ALA A 528 4.95 13.93 -16.60
C ALA A 528 6.40 14.46 -16.53
N GLY A 529 7.13 14.25 -15.43
CA GLY A 529 8.56 14.55 -15.38
C GLY A 529 9.41 13.71 -16.35
N ASN A 530 8.87 12.62 -16.91
CA ASN A 530 9.50 11.88 -18.00
C ASN A 530 9.01 12.46 -19.35
N PRO A 531 9.88 13.06 -20.17
CA PRO A 531 9.48 13.69 -21.44
C PRO A 531 8.76 12.72 -22.40
N GLU A 532 9.17 11.46 -22.46
CA GLU A 532 8.53 10.46 -23.32
C GLU A 532 7.10 10.16 -22.82
N THR A 533 6.94 10.05 -21.51
CA THR A 533 5.62 9.86 -20.88
C THR A 533 4.73 11.08 -21.08
N GLN A 534 5.25 12.27 -20.86
CA GLN A 534 4.53 13.53 -21.08
C GLN A 534 3.99 13.61 -22.51
N LEU A 535 4.87 13.53 -23.50
CA LEU A 535 4.51 13.68 -24.92
C LEU A 535 3.52 12.62 -25.38
N TRP A 536 3.69 11.37 -24.93
CA TRP A 536 2.78 10.30 -25.30
C TRP A 536 1.41 10.46 -24.62
N LEU A 537 1.37 10.83 -23.33
CA LEU A 537 0.12 11.06 -22.62
C LEU A 537 -0.66 12.27 -23.15
N GLU A 538 0.02 13.35 -23.56
CA GLU A 538 -0.64 14.50 -24.18
C GLU A 538 -1.36 14.11 -25.47
N LYS A 539 -0.70 13.36 -26.36
CA LYS A 539 -1.32 12.82 -27.57
C LYS A 539 -2.45 11.84 -27.26
N TYR A 540 -2.29 11.02 -26.22
CA TYR A 540 -3.34 10.09 -25.81
C TYR A 540 -4.58 10.82 -25.26
N LEU A 541 -4.37 11.88 -24.47
CA LEU A 541 -5.45 12.75 -24.01
C LEU A 541 -6.13 13.46 -25.16
N ASP A 542 -5.39 13.94 -26.17
CA ASP A 542 -5.96 14.51 -27.40
C ASP A 542 -6.88 13.49 -28.09
N TYR A 543 -6.41 12.25 -28.27
CA TYR A 543 -7.21 11.17 -28.84
C TYR A 543 -8.47 10.88 -28.02
N LEU A 544 -8.33 10.71 -26.70
CA LEU A 544 -9.47 10.42 -25.82
C LEU A 544 -10.51 11.52 -25.89
N GLU A 545 -10.09 12.79 -25.93
CA GLU A 545 -10.98 13.95 -26.04
C GLU A 545 -11.69 14.08 -27.38
N THR A 546 -11.35 13.27 -28.39
CA THR A 546 -12.16 13.12 -29.62
C THR A 546 -13.33 12.14 -29.48
N LEU A 547 -13.32 11.31 -28.43
CA LEU A 547 -14.39 10.34 -28.15
C LEU A 547 -15.59 11.03 -27.49
N ASP A 548 -16.78 10.46 -27.67
CA ASP A 548 -18.03 10.98 -27.09
C ASP A 548 -18.16 10.58 -25.62
N PHE A 549 -17.87 11.51 -24.71
CA PHE A 549 -18.12 11.36 -23.27
C PHE A 549 -18.22 12.72 -22.56
N GLU A 550 -18.88 12.74 -21.40
CA GLU A 550 -18.90 13.92 -20.52
C GLU A 550 -17.69 13.91 -19.57
N ARG A 551 -16.94 15.01 -19.53
CA ARG A 551 -15.75 15.12 -18.67
C ARG A 551 -16.16 15.10 -17.19
N PRO A 552 -15.69 14.13 -16.39
CA PRO A 552 -16.05 14.06 -14.98
C PRO A 552 -15.49 15.23 -14.20
N THR A 553 -16.32 15.83 -13.34
CA THR A 553 -15.93 16.96 -12.47
C THR A 553 -15.45 16.52 -11.09
N LEU A 554 -15.54 15.23 -10.77
CA LEU A 554 -15.14 14.65 -9.50
C LEU A 554 -14.36 13.35 -9.71
N TRP A 555 -13.38 13.10 -8.84
CA TRP A 555 -12.68 11.83 -8.83
C TRP A 555 -13.59 10.73 -8.28
N PRO A 556 -13.73 9.60 -9.00
CA PRO A 556 -14.33 8.41 -8.42
C PRO A 556 -13.55 7.97 -7.18
N LYS A 557 -14.22 7.47 -6.15
CA LYS A 557 -13.58 6.95 -4.91
C LYS A 557 -12.50 5.89 -5.18
N SER A 558 -12.62 5.14 -6.29
CA SER A 558 -11.65 4.15 -6.75
C SER A 558 -10.31 4.79 -7.18
N MET A 559 -10.36 6.01 -7.73
CA MET A 559 -9.23 6.75 -8.29
C MET A 559 -8.74 7.90 -7.39
N GLU A 560 -9.55 8.39 -6.46
CA GLU A 560 -9.18 9.43 -5.50
C GLU A 560 -7.83 9.11 -4.82
N LYS A 561 -7.63 7.88 -4.35
CA LYS A 561 -6.35 7.45 -3.73
C LYS A 561 -5.12 7.54 -4.63
N MET A 562 -5.30 7.46 -5.95
CA MET A 562 -4.21 7.58 -6.92
C MET A 562 -3.72 9.02 -7.02
N VAL A 563 -4.64 9.98 -6.91
CA VAL A 563 -4.36 11.42 -7.04
C VAL A 563 -4.13 12.10 -5.69
N THR A 564 -4.63 11.55 -4.58
CA THR A 564 -4.40 12.08 -3.23
C THR A 564 -3.13 11.57 -2.56
N ARG A 565 -2.46 10.55 -3.13
CA ARG A 565 -1.31 9.90 -2.49
C ARG A 565 -0.25 10.92 -2.09
N ASP A 566 -0.05 11.92 -2.94
CA ASP A 566 0.98 12.94 -2.76
C ASP A 566 0.39 14.23 -2.13
N TYR A 567 -0.85 14.20 -1.61
CA TYR A 567 -1.51 15.37 -0.99
C TYR A 567 -1.90 15.13 0.48
N TRP A 568 -1.63 13.94 1.04
CA TRP A 568 -2.17 13.51 2.34
C TRP A 568 -1.80 14.43 3.52
N ASN A 569 -0.62 15.07 3.48
CA ASN A 569 -0.18 16.04 4.50
C ASN A 569 -0.51 17.50 4.16
N MET A 570 -1.13 17.75 3.00
CA MET A 570 -1.38 19.11 2.52
C MET A 570 -2.69 19.71 3.08
N GLY A 571 -3.56 18.90 3.70
CA GLY A 571 -4.85 19.35 4.22
C GLY A 571 -5.80 19.89 3.14
N ARG A 572 -5.51 19.62 1.85
CA ARG A 572 -6.30 20.03 0.69
C ARG A 572 -6.89 18.82 -0.02
N LEU A 573 -8.03 19.03 -0.67
CA LEU A 573 -8.59 18.06 -1.61
C LEU A 573 -7.65 17.96 -2.84
N PRO A 574 -7.59 16.80 -3.51
CA PRO A 574 -6.89 16.71 -4.79
C PRO A 574 -7.46 17.76 -5.77
N PRO A 575 -6.65 18.28 -6.71
CA PRO A 575 -7.16 19.14 -7.76
C PRO A 575 -8.32 18.42 -8.46
N LEU A 576 -9.39 19.14 -8.79
CA LEU A 576 -10.51 18.55 -9.52
C LEU A 576 -10.00 17.91 -10.83
N PRO A 577 -10.63 16.83 -11.32
CA PRO A 577 -10.21 16.20 -12.56
C PRO A 577 -10.30 17.21 -13.71
N CYS A 578 -9.15 17.59 -14.22
CA CYS A 578 -9.02 18.50 -15.34
C CYS A 578 -7.72 18.19 -16.08
N ARG A 579 -7.71 18.49 -17.38
CA ARG A 579 -6.48 18.47 -18.16
C ARG A 579 -5.63 19.65 -17.74
N ILE A 580 -4.40 19.37 -17.34
CA ILE A 580 -3.39 20.39 -17.03
C ILE A 580 -2.32 20.43 -18.12
N THR A 581 -1.75 21.59 -18.33
CA THR A 581 -0.56 21.80 -19.15
C THR A 581 0.70 21.38 -18.39
N ILE A 582 1.79 21.12 -19.12
CA ILE A 582 3.10 20.86 -18.50
C ILE A 582 3.56 22.04 -17.62
N GLU A 583 3.24 23.27 -18.01
CA GLU A 583 3.52 24.48 -17.24
C GLU A 583 2.78 24.49 -15.89
N GLN A 584 1.49 24.14 -15.89
CA GLN A 584 0.72 23.99 -14.65
C GLN A 584 1.26 22.84 -13.79
N TRP A 585 1.73 21.76 -14.41
CA TRP A 585 2.36 20.65 -13.69
C TRP A 585 3.71 21.05 -13.05
N TYR A 586 4.55 21.83 -13.75
CA TYR A 586 5.77 22.39 -13.16
C TYR A 586 5.47 23.30 -11.98
N ARG A 587 4.47 24.19 -12.11
CA ARG A 587 4.03 25.04 -10.99
C ARG A 587 3.60 24.22 -9.78
N LEU A 588 2.77 23.20 -9.99
CA LEU A 588 2.36 22.27 -8.94
C LEU A 588 3.56 21.58 -8.27
N THR A 589 4.56 21.20 -9.06
CA THR A 589 5.73 20.45 -8.58
C THR A 589 6.73 21.32 -7.84
N VAL A 590 6.98 22.55 -8.31
CA VAL A 590 8.11 23.38 -7.87
C VAL A 590 7.69 24.47 -6.92
N LEU A 591 6.57 25.15 -7.18
CA LEU A 591 6.19 26.30 -6.37
C LEU A 591 5.88 25.84 -4.95
N ALA A 592 6.54 26.50 -3.99
CA ALA A 592 6.20 26.36 -2.60
C ALA A 592 4.70 26.55 -2.41
N ARG A 593 4.15 25.91 -1.39
CA ARG A 593 2.75 26.06 -1.00
C ARG A 593 2.47 27.55 -0.76
N GLU A 594 1.91 28.25 -1.75
CA GLU A 594 1.35 29.57 -1.52
C GLU A 594 0.18 29.39 -0.54
N ASN A 595 0.14 30.24 0.49
CA ASN A 595 -1.03 30.39 1.36
C ASN A 595 -2.16 31.03 0.54
N GLU A 596 -2.69 30.29 -0.43
CA GLU A 596 -4.00 30.58 -0.99
C GLU A 596 -5.02 30.21 0.10
N GLU A 597 -5.48 31.25 0.80
CA GLU A 597 -6.67 31.25 1.66
C GLU A 597 -7.92 30.85 0.90
#